data_AF-A0A1U7WQP4-F1
#
_entry.id   AF-A0A1U7WQP4-F1
#
_cell.length_a   1.000
_cell.length_b   1.000
_cell.length_c   1.000
_cell.angle_alpha   90.00
_cell.angle_beta   90.00
_cell.angle_gamma   90.00
#
_symmetry.space_group_name_H-M   'P 1'
#
loop_
_entity.id
_entity.type
_entity.pdbx_description
1 polymer ?
#
loop_
_entity_poly.entity_id
_entity_poly.type
_entity_poly.pdbx_seq_one_letter_code
_entity_poly.pdbx_strand_id
1 'polypeptide(L)'
;MSMKKLLSHVTILIGHSLHNDLRALKVDHARVIDTFYVFKYRDQPSNRRSSLCNLCKSVLGFELRKKDSPHNCLDDVCTAMKFVLAKIEHGVDCIIPLVREVVQEPKVAKLLVHRIPVAVHSEELHKVIPGDFTIEVKVRRISCFFLSHVI
;
A
#
# COMPACT_ATOMS: atom_id res chain seq x y z
N MET A 1 -8.58 10.54 -23.80
CA MET A 1 -7.75 11.60 -23.18
C MET A 1 -6.31 11.10 -23.06
N SER A 2 -5.31 11.93 -23.31
CA SER A 2 -3.89 11.55 -23.09
C SER A 2 -3.48 11.80 -21.63
N MET A 3 -2.68 10.91 -21.04
CA MET A 3 -2.18 11.05 -19.67
C MET A 3 -1.43 12.38 -19.45
N LYS A 4 -0.76 12.90 -20.48
CA LYS A 4 -0.06 14.20 -20.43
C LYS A 4 -1.00 15.37 -20.12
N LYS A 5 -2.28 15.28 -20.51
CA LYS A 5 -3.29 16.32 -20.22
C LYS A 5 -3.75 16.26 -18.76
N LEU A 6 -3.81 15.06 -18.18
CA LEU A 6 -4.14 14.85 -16.76
C LEU A 6 -2.99 15.30 -15.84
N LEU A 7 -1.74 15.12 -16.29
CA LEU A 7 -0.52 15.54 -15.60
C LEU A 7 -0.06 16.96 -15.97
N SER A 8 -1.02 17.84 -16.30
CA SER A 8 -0.71 19.24 -16.56
C SER A 8 -0.16 19.91 -15.29
N HIS A 9 0.71 20.92 -15.45
CA HIS A 9 1.30 21.69 -14.35
C HIS A 9 0.26 22.35 -13.42
N VAL A 10 -0.98 22.52 -13.88
CA VAL A 10 -2.07 23.06 -13.04
C VAL A 10 -2.76 22.00 -12.19
N THR A 11 -2.64 20.71 -12.55
CA THR A 11 -3.30 19.60 -11.85
C THR A 11 -2.55 19.24 -10.58
N ILE A 12 -3.28 18.94 -9.52
CA ILE A 12 -2.74 18.37 -8.28
C ILE A 12 -3.09 16.89 -8.26
N LEU A 13 -2.09 16.02 -8.13
CA LEU A 13 -2.31 14.59 -7.95
C LEU A 13 -2.58 14.29 -6.47
N ILE A 14 -3.59 13.48 -6.22
CA ILE A 14 -4.00 13.08 -4.87
C ILE A 14 -4.04 11.56 -4.80
N GLY A 15 -3.45 10.99 -3.75
CA GLY A 15 -3.41 9.55 -3.55
C GLY A 15 -2.72 9.16 -2.26
N HIS A 16 -2.40 7.87 -2.11
CA HIS A 16 -1.77 7.32 -0.92
C HIS A 16 -0.53 6.50 -1.28
N SER A 17 0.63 6.89 -0.75
CA SER A 17 1.94 6.29 -1.07
C SER A 17 2.33 6.40 -2.56
N LEU A 18 1.92 7.50 -3.21
CA LEU A 18 2.14 7.74 -4.65
C LEU A 18 3.61 7.80 -5.05
N HIS A 19 4.54 8.03 -4.11
CA HIS A 19 5.97 8.07 -4.40
C HIS A 19 6.46 6.83 -5.18
N ASN A 20 6.01 5.63 -4.80
CA ASN A 20 6.43 4.40 -5.49
C ASN A 20 5.80 4.30 -6.89
N ASP A 21 4.53 4.70 -7.02
CA ASP A 21 3.80 4.67 -8.28
C ASP A 21 4.40 5.64 -9.30
N LEU A 22 4.65 6.88 -8.90
CA LEU A 22 5.26 7.91 -9.76
C LEU A 22 6.68 7.51 -10.17
N ARG A 23 7.46 6.93 -9.24
CA ARG A 23 8.79 6.40 -9.55
C ARG A 23 8.74 5.26 -10.57
N ALA A 24 7.81 4.32 -10.42
CA ALA A 24 7.64 3.21 -11.36
C ALA A 24 7.20 3.69 -12.74
N LEU A 25 6.32 4.70 -12.79
CA LEU A 25 5.85 5.33 -14.03
C LEU A 25 6.86 6.31 -14.65
N LYS A 26 7.97 6.62 -13.95
CA LYS A 26 8.95 7.64 -14.34
C LYS A 26 8.29 9.00 -14.62
N VAL A 27 7.30 9.34 -13.80
CA VAL A 27 6.59 10.62 -13.86
C VAL A 27 7.12 11.51 -12.76
N ASP A 28 7.66 12.66 -13.15
CA ASP A 28 8.00 13.73 -12.23
C ASP A 28 6.91 14.80 -12.28
N HIS A 29 6.11 14.88 -11.22
CA HIS A 29 5.01 15.83 -11.10
C HIS A 29 5.14 16.58 -9.78
N ALA A 30 5.33 17.90 -9.84
CA ALA A 30 5.64 18.69 -8.65
C ALA A 30 4.46 18.82 -7.67
N ARG A 31 3.23 18.82 -8.17
CA ARG A 31 2.02 19.09 -7.39
C ARG A 31 1.35 17.80 -6.95
N VAL A 32 1.81 17.25 -5.84
CA VAL A 32 1.31 15.98 -5.29
C VAL A 32 0.90 16.17 -3.83
N ILE A 33 -0.31 15.77 -3.49
CA ILE A 33 -0.76 15.57 -2.11
C ILE A 33 -0.78 14.06 -1.87
N ASP A 34 0.26 13.56 -1.21
CA ASP A 34 0.33 12.18 -0.79
C ASP A 34 -0.18 12.06 0.65
N THR A 35 -1.37 11.47 0.79
CA THR A 35 -2.04 11.28 2.08
C THR A 35 -1.20 10.47 3.07
N PHE A 36 -0.28 9.62 2.60
CA PHE A 36 0.65 8.93 3.49
C PHE A 36 1.53 9.91 4.29
N TYR A 37 1.98 11.00 3.68
CA TYR A 37 2.81 12.01 4.35
C TYR A 37 1.99 13.06 5.11
N VAL A 38 0.76 13.33 4.66
CA VAL A 38 -0.15 14.28 5.32
C VAL A 38 -0.65 13.73 6.66
N PHE A 39 -0.93 12.43 6.71
CA PHE A 39 -1.59 11.79 7.84
C PHE A 39 -0.63 10.88 8.61
N LYS A 40 0.08 11.46 9.58
CA LYS A 40 1.03 10.76 10.45
C LYS A 40 0.41 10.48 11.83
N TYR A 41 0.75 9.32 12.40
CA TYR A 41 0.44 9.00 13.79
C TYR A 41 1.27 9.87 14.73
N ARG A 42 0.67 10.33 15.84
CA ARG A 42 1.43 10.93 16.95
C ARG A 42 2.39 9.89 17.51
N ASP A 43 3.63 10.30 17.76
CA ASP A 43 4.62 9.54 18.54
C ASP A 43 5.10 8.20 17.94
N GLN A 44 5.00 8.02 16.62
CA GLN A 44 5.63 6.89 15.92
C GLN A 44 6.90 7.33 15.17
N PRO A 45 7.94 6.47 15.09
CA PRO A 45 9.04 6.70 14.16
C PRO A 45 8.49 6.90 12.75
N SER A 46 8.98 7.90 12.03
CA SER A 46 8.52 8.30 10.68
C SER A 46 8.54 7.18 9.63
N ASN A 47 9.13 6.02 9.95
CA ASN A 47 9.31 4.90 9.04
C ASN A 47 8.15 3.89 9.05
N ARG A 48 7.17 4.00 9.96
CA ARG A 48 5.99 3.13 9.90
C ARG A 48 4.98 3.66 8.88
N ARG A 49 4.88 2.97 7.75
CA ARG A 49 3.88 3.27 6.72
C ARG A 49 2.49 2.91 7.21
N SER A 50 1.63 3.91 7.45
CA SER A 50 0.21 3.68 7.69
C SER A 50 -0.42 3.19 6.38
N SER A 51 -1.19 2.10 6.44
CA SER A 51 -1.98 1.69 5.27
C SER A 51 -3.20 2.59 5.15
N LEU A 52 -3.69 2.79 3.92
CA LEU A 52 -4.95 3.53 3.68
C LEU A 52 -6.13 2.93 4.46
N CYS A 53 -6.18 1.60 4.61
CA CYS A 53 -7.19 0.94 5.45
C CYS A 53 -7.09 1.34 6.92
N ASN A 54 -5.88 1.35 7.49
CA ASN A 54 -5.68 1.72 8.89
C ASN A 54 -6.02 3.19 9.11
N LEU A 55 -5.65 4.03 8.15
CA LEU A 55 -5.98 5.45 8.14
C LEU A 55 -7.51 5.66 8.10
N CYS A 56 -8.22 4.94 7.22
CA CYS A 56 -9.68 4.94 7.12
C CYS A 56 -10.38 4.53 8.40
N LYS A 57 -9.94 3.41 9.01
CA LYS A 57 -10.45 2.97 10.31
C LYS A 57 -10.23 4.04 11.39
N SER A 58 -9.02 4.62 11.45
CA SER A 58 -8.62 5.53 12.53
C SER A 58 -9.27 6.90 12.42
N VAL A 59 -9.49 7.41 11.21
CA VAL A 59 -9.95 8.78 10.97
C VAL A 59 -11.42 8.86 10.60
N LEU A 60 -11.93 7.90 9.82
CA LEU A 60 -13.31 7.90 9.33
C LEU A 60 -14.20 6.89 10.07
N GLY A 61 -13.63 6.04 10.94
CA GLY A 61 -14.38 5.10 11.77
C GLY A 61 -15.00 3.93 11.01
N PHE A 62 -14.62 3.70 9.74
CA PHE A 62 -15.13 2.58 8.94
C PHE A 62 -14.00 1.77 8.28
N GLU A 63 -14.29 0.50 8.02
CA GLU A 63 -13.36 -0.38 7.31
C GLU A 63 -13.47 -0.14 5.81
N LEU A 64 -12.40 0.35 5.18
CA LEU A 64 -12.36 0.54 3.73
C LEU A 64 -12.58 -0.77 2.97
N ARG A 65 -12.04 -1.88 3.50
CA ARG A 65 -12.07 -3.21 2.87
C ARG A 65 -12.18 -4.30 3.94
N LYS A 66 -12.99 -5.32 3.66
CA LYS A 66 -13.04 -6.55 4.45
C LYS A 66 -11.72 -7.33 4.33
N LYS A 67 -11.37 -8.09 5.38
CA LYS A 67 -10.22 -9.00 5.37
C LYS A 67 -10.28 -9.93 4.14
N ASP A 68 -9.15 -10.06 3.44
CA ASP A 68 -8.98 -10.87 2.23
C ASP A 68 -9.71 -10.42 0.94
N SER A 69 -10.43 -9.29 0.97
CA SER A 69 -11.04 -8.69 -0.22
C SER A 69 -9.98 -8.17 -1.21
N PRO A 70 -10.19 -8.30 -2.54
CA PRO A 70 -9.33 -7.66 -3.54
C PRO A 70 -9.32 -6.14 -3.37
N HIS A 71 -8.22 -5.52 -3.80
CA HIS A 71 -8.11 -4.07 -3.87
C HIS A 71 -8.95 -3.51 -5.01
N ASN A 72 -9.67 -2.44 -4.72
CA ASN A 72 -10.39 -1.65 -5.73
C ASN A 72 -9.73 -0.28 -5.80
N CYS A 73 -9.16 0.05 -6.96
CA CYS A 73 -8.46 1.31 -7.17
C CYS A 73 -9.37 2.53 -7.04
N LEU A 74 -10.64 2.42 -7.44
CA LEU A 74 -11.60 3.50 -7.36
C LEU A 74 -11.92 3.83 -5.90
N ASP A 75 -12.16 2.82 -5.07
CA ASP A 75 -12.41 3.01 -3.63
C ASP A 75 -11.20 3.63 -2.91
N ASP A 76 -10.00 3.20 -3.27
CA ASP A 76 -8.75 3.71 -2.71
C ASP A 76 -8.54 5.19 -3.08
N VAL A 77 -8.75 5.56 -4.35
CA VAL A 77 -8.63 6.96 -4.82
C VAL A 77 -9.72 7.84 -4.23
N CYS A 78 -10.98 7.38 -4.19
CA CYS A 78 -12.08 8.11 -3.58
C CYS A 78 -11.82 8.38 -2.09
N THR A 79 -11.27 7.40 -1.38
CA THR A 79 -10.93 7.55 0.05
C THR A 79 -9.78 8.52 0.26
N ALA A 80 -8.72 8.44 -0.55
CA ALA A 80 -7.63 9.41 -0.52
C ALA A 80 -8.12 10.85 -0.77
N MET A 81 -9.04 11.04 -1.72
CA MET A 81 -9.66 12.33 -1.99
C MET A 81 -10.47 12.84 -0.79
N LYS A 82 -11.30 11.98 -0.18
CA LYS A 82 -12.10 12.32 1.00
C LYS A 82 -11.22 12.82 2.15
N PHE A 83 -10.07 12.20 2.36
CA PHE A 83 -9.11 12.65 3.37
C PHE A 83 -8.62 14.08 3.13
N VAL A 84 -8.22 14.38 1.90
CA VAL A 84 -7.71 15.72 1.55
C VAL A 84 -8.82 16.77 1.68
N LEU A 85 -10.03 16.47 1.22
CA LEU A 85 -11.18 17.38 1.37
C LEU A 85 -11.51 17.63 2.84
N ALA A 86 -11.62 16.58 3.65
CA ALA A 86 -11.85 16.72 5.08
C ALA A 86 -10.75 17.56 5.77
N LYS A 87 -9.49 17.37 5.38
CA LYS A 87 -8.35 18.16 5.88
C LYS A 87 -8.46 19.65 5.54
N ILE A 88 -8.94 19.97 4.34
CA ILE A 88 -9.14 21.35 3.89
C ILE A 88 -10.31 21.99 4.66
N GLU A 89 -11.41 21.27 4.84
CA GLU A 89 -12.61 21.76 5.52
C GLU A 89 -12.40 22.01 7.02
N HIS A 90 -11.65 21.15 7.71
CA HIS A 90 -11.55 21.15 9.17
C HIS A 90 -10.30 21.85 9.74
N GLY A 91 -9.39 22.35 8.89
CA GLY A 91 -8.19 23.08 9.33
C GLY A 91 -7.02 22.20 9.79
N VAL A 92 -5.86 22.85 9.98
CA VAL A 92 -4.54 22.19 10.08
C VAL A 92 -4.22 21.75 11.51
N ASP A 93 -4.98 20.80 12.06
CA ASP A 93 -4.55 20.02 13.24
C ASP A 93 -5.14 18.61 13.16
N CYS A 94 -4.58 17.78 12.27
CA CYS A 94 -5.03 16.39 12.12
C CYS A 94 -3.92 15.47 12.58
N ILE A 95 -3.65 15.52 13.87
CA ILE A 95 -2.95 14.43 14.53
C ILE A 95 -3.97 13.31 14.68
N ILE A 96 -3.72 12.20 14.00
CA ILE A 96 -4.62 11.05 14.06
C ILE A 96 -4.46 10.40 15.44
N PRO A 97 -5.55 10.29 16.23
CA PRO A 97 -5.52 9.51 17.45
C PRO A 97 -5.11 8.08 17.10
N LEU A 98 -4.07 7.59 17.77
CA LEU A 98 -3.53 6.26 17.54
C LEU A 98 -4.57 5.21 17.92
N VAL A 99 -5.37 4.74 16.97
CA VAL A 99 -6.09 3.48 17.14
C VAL A 99 -5.03 2.38 17.04
N ARG A 100 -4.50 1.99 18.20
CA ARG A 100 -3.63 0.82 18.34
C ARG A 100 -4.47 -0.42 18.04
N GLU A 101 -4.48 -0.89 16.80
CA GLU A 101 -4.56 -2.33 16.61
C GLU A 101 -3.15 -2.87 16.88
N VAL A 102 -3.06 -3.77 17.86
CA VAL A 102 -1.87 -4.54 18.19
C VAL A 102 -1.24 -4.98 16.88
N VAL A 103 -0.02 -4.51 16.62
CA VAL A 103 0.77 -4.97 15.49
C VAL A 103 0.86 -6.47 15.68
N GLN A 104 0.10 -7.24 14.88
CA GLN A 104 0.38 -8.66 14.73
C GLN A 104 1.85 -8.73 14.40
N GLU A 105 2.56 -9.56 15.17
CA GLU A 105 4.00 -9.79 15.15
C GLU A 105 4.62 -9.49 13.78
N PRO A 106 5.82 -8.89 13.74
CA PRO A 106 6.47 -8.53 12.48
C PRO A 106 6.29 -9.68 11.50
N LYS A 107 5.39 -9.49 10.51
CA LYS A 107 5.20 -10.49 9.48
C LYS A 107 6.55 -10.57 8.81
N VAL A 108 7.26 -11.67 9.09
CA VAL A 108 8.49 -12.06 8.40
C VAL A 108 8.38 -11.63 6.95
N ALA A 109 9.39 -10.94 6.45
CA ALA A 109 9.33 -10.30 5.14
C ALA A 109 8.99 -11.34 4.07
N LYS A 110 7.73 -11.36 3.60
CA LYS A 110 7.27 -12.30 2.56
C LYS A 110 7.55 -11.70 1.19
N LEU A 111 8.32 -12.39 0.36
CA LEU A 111 8.54 -12.04 -1.03
C LEU A 111 7.51 -12.78 -1.89
N LEU A 112 6.59 -12.03 -2.51
CA LEU A 112 5.55 -12.61 -3.35
C LEU A 112 6.08 -12.79 -4.77
N VAL A 113 6.15 -14.03 -5.25
CA VAL A 113 6.63 -14.35 -6.60
C VAL A 113 5.48 -14.85 -7.46
N HIS A 114 5.01 -13.99 -8.37
CA HIS A 114 3.91 -14.31 -9.27
C HIS A 114 4.41 -14.96 -10.56
N ARG A 115 3.52 -15.69 -11.26
CA ARG A 115 3.75 -16.29 -12.60
C ARG A 115 4.84 -17.38 -12.67
N ILE A 116 5.12 -18.06 -11.56
CA ILE A 116 5.91 -19.29 -11.62
C ILE A 116 5.05 -20.35 -12.34
N PRO A 117 5.55 -21.02 -13.40
CA PRO A 117 4.83 -22.08 -14.07
C PRO A 117 4.46 -23.19 -13.08
N VAL A 118 3.27 -23.80 -13.24
CA VAL A 118 2.80 -24.88 -12.35
C VAL A 118 3.75 -26.09 -12.32
N ALA A 119 4.54 -26.27 -13.38
CA ALA A 119 5.54 -27.34 -13.49
C ALA A 119 6.82 -27.10 -12.68
N VAL A 120 7.04 -25.90 -12.13
CA VAL A 120 8.23 -25.60 -11.33
C VAL A 120 7.97 -25.98 -9.87
N HIS A 121 8.74 -26.94 -9.38
CA HIS A 121 8.66 -27.42 -8.01
C HIS A 121 9.47 -26.55 -7.03
N SER A 122 9.14 -26.63 -5.74
CA SER A 122 9.79 -25.88 -4.65
C SER A 122 11.30 -26.06 -4.62
N GLU A 123 11.79 -27.26 -4.93
CA GLU A 123 13.21 -27.62 -4.86
C GLU A 123 14.03 -26.88 -5.92
N GLU A 124 13.43 -26.59 -7.08
CA GLU A 124 14.08 -25.80 -8.14
C GLU A 124 14.21 -24.32 -7.75
N LEU A 125 13.31 -23.80 -6.91
CA LEU A 125 13.36 -22.42 -6.44
C LEU A 125 14.53 -22.19 -5.47
N HIS A 126 14.88 -23.20 -4.66
CA HIS A 126 16.06 -23.17 -3.79
C HIS A 126 17.40 -23.14 -4.55
N LYS A 127 17.42 -23.56 -5.82
CA LYS A 127 18.62 -23.49 -6.67
C LYS A 127 18.86 -22.09 -7.26
N VAL A 128 17.77 -21.33 -7.46
CA VAL A 128 17.81 -20.03 -8.14
C VAL A 128 17.86 -18.87 -7.16
N ILE A 129 17.20 -19.01 -6.02
CA ILE A 129 17.14 -17.98 -4.98
C ILE A 129 18.12 -18.41 -3.88
N PRO A 130 19.24 -17.70 -3.68
CA PRO A 130 20.16 -18.03 -2.60
C PRO A 130 19.57 -17.63 -1.23
N GLY A 131 19.89 -18.42 -0.20
CA GLY A 131 19.54 -18.14 1.20
C GLY A 131 18.54 -19.14 1.80
N ASP A 132 18.37 -19.06 3.12
CA ASP A 132 17.42 -19.89 3.86
C ASP A 132 16.03 -19.25 3.83
N PHE A 133 15.07 -19.91 3.19
CA PHE A 133 13.68 -19.45 3.12
C PHE A 133 12.70 -20.60 3.14
N THR A 134 11.46 -20.29 3.50
CA THR A 134 10.34 -21.22 3.49
C THR A 134 9.44 -20.89 2.29
N ILE A 135 8.94 -21.90 1.59
CA ILE A 135 8.01 -21.70 0.47
C ILE A 135 6.60 -22.04 0.96
N GLU A 136 5.67 -21.10 0.83
CA GLU A 136 4.25 -21.30 1.12
C GLU A 136 3.46 -21.25 -0.19
N VAL A 137 2.83 -22.36 -0.60
CA VAL A 137 1.98 -22.33 -1.81
C VAL A 137 0.56 -21.93 -1.42
N LYS A 138 0.11 -20.74 -1.85
CA LYS A 138 -1.29 -20.31 -1.66
C LYS A 138 -2.05 -20.47 -2.97
N VAL A 139 -2.81 -21.56 -3.07
CA VAL A 139 -3.68 -21.80 -4.22
C VAL A 139 -4.84 -20.79 -4.18
N ARG A 140 -4.76 -19.73 -4.99
CA ARG A 140 -5.94 -18.95 -5.40
C ARG A 140 -6.31 -19.36 -6.82
N ARG A 141 -7.51 -19.01 -7.29
CA ARG A 141 -8.08 -19.35 -8.62
C ARG A 141 -7.16 -19.05 -9.83
N ILE A 142 -6.02 -18.39 -9.63
CA ILE A 142 -4.90 -18.27 -10.56
C ILE A 142 -3.63 -18.64 -9.76
N SER A 143 -2.88 -19.63 -10.23
CA SER A 143 -1.68 -20.17 -9.59
C SER A 143 -0.66 -19.07 -9.27
N CYS A 144 -0.43 -18.81 -7.99
CA CYS A 144 0.60 -17.89 -7.49
C CYS A 144 1.32 -18.57 -6.32
N PHE A 145 2.64 -18.58 -6.37
CA PHE A 145 3.50 -19.18 -5.36
C PHE A 145 3.95 -18.07 -4.40
N PHE A 146 4.09 -18.37 -3.10
CA PHE A 146 4.54 -17.39 -2.11
C PHE A 146 5.86 -17.89 -1.55
N LEU A 147 6.87 -17.02 -1.48
CA LEU A 147 8.08 -17.27 -0.70
C LEU A 147 8.00 -16.45 0.60
N SER A 148 8.21 -17.09 1.75
CA SER A 148 8.45 -16.42 3.02
C SER A 148 9.93 -16.53 3.37
N HIS A 149 10.63 -15.39 3.45
CA HIS A 149 11.97 -15.36 4.02
C HIS A 149 11.81 -15.19 5.54
N VAL A 150 12.43 -16.06 6.33
CA VAL A 150 12.61 -15.86 7.77
C VAL A 150 13.98 -15.23 7.92
N ILE A 151 14.04 -13.98 8.39
CA ILE A 151 15.26 -13.41 8.98
C ILE A 151 15.11 -13.57 10.48
#